data_AF-A0A3S4RI99-F1
#
_entry.id   AF-A0A3S4RI99-F1
#
_cell.length_a   1.000
_cell.length_b   1.000
_cell.length_c   1.000
_cell.angle_alpha   90.00
_cell.angle_beta   90.00
_cell.angle_gamma   90.00
#
_symmetry.space_group_name_H-M   'P 1'
#
loop_
_entity.id
_entity.type
_entity.pdbx_description
1 polymer ?
#
loop_
_entity_poly.entity_id
_entity_poly.type
_entity_poly.pdbx_seq_one_letter_code
_entity_poly.pdbx_strand_id
1 'polypeptide(L)'
;MYVQNPVEPDYQTLNIYVPEAYFNNGKINGFNAKSAPIFLPNSVGGYMPAKAETYDAKGFGSGDKPNAILTALSKGYVVASVGARGRTLEKDGKYTGKAPAVIIDLKSAVRYLHFNDEAMPGDANKIISNGTSAGGALSALLGASGDSMDYVEYLKEVGAAEASDVIFAVSVYCPITNLEHADSAYEWEFNGLNDYRRMDMSRLNAQSFNDRSQAAAKAMIEGTLTAAEIQVSDQLKAEFPSYLNSLKLEDEKGNALTLDAQGNGSFKDYVKNVIVRAADKARKSGVTFEDKPWVKLSKESVSDIDWEGYIHSEKRMKSPPAFDALNLSSGENNLFGTERVNNQHFTDYSMQHSSEKGKMADKHVIQLMNAMNYVDHGKTAYWRIRAGTSDRDTSHAISAILAIKLRMAGKQVDYETPWGVPHSGDYDLDELFQWMDSISK
;
A
#
# COMPACT_ATOMS: atom_id res chain seq x y z
N MET A 1 -20.48 -2.94 13.73
CA MET A 1 -19.37 -3.73 14.31
C MET A 1 -19.25 -5.00 13.51
N TYR A 2 -18.04 -5.41 13.12
CA TYR A 2 -17.81 -6.64 12.35
C TYR A 2 -17.16 -7.78 13.17
N VAL A 3 -16.97 -7.57 14.47
CA VAL A 3 -16.45 -8.55 15.44
C VAL A 3 -17.31 -8.57 16.70
N GLN A 4 -17.31 -9.70 17.42
CA GLN A 4 -18.02 -9.85 18.69
C GLN A 4 -17.30 -9.19 19.88
N ASN A 5 -15.96 -9.16 19.87
CA ASN A 5 -15.14 -8.66 20.96
C ASN A 5 -14.32 -7.41 20.54
N PRO A 6 -14.95 -6.27 20.23
CA PRO A 6 -14.21 -5.08 19.81
C PRO A 6 -13.45 -4.45 20.98
N VAL A 7 -12.13 -4.33 20.83
CA VAL A 7 -11.25 -3.62 21.76
C VAL A 7 -11.38 -2.10 21.57
N GLU A 8 -11.55 -1.68 20.30
CA GLU A 8 -11.62 -0.29 19.84
C GLU A 8 -12.90 -0.07 19.00
N PRO A 9 -14.08 0.04 19.62
CA PRO A 9 -15.36 0.06 18.92
C PRO A 9 -15.50 1.16 17.87
N ASP A 10 -14.85 2.31 18.05
CA ASP A 10 -14.90 3.43 17.10
C ASP A 10 -14.21 3.11 15.77
N TYR A 11 -13.22 2.21 15.80
CA TYR A 11 -12.43 1.82 14.64
C TYR A 11 -12.86 0.46 14.11
N GLN A 12 -13.43 -0.42 14.93
CA GLN A 12 -13.88 -1.75 14.49
C GLN A 12 -15.29 -1.74 13.89
N THR A 13 -15.52 -0.80 12.97
CA THR A 13 -16.80 -0.51 12.30
C THR A 13 -16.74 -0.75 10.79
N LEU A 14 -17.89 -1.01 10.20
CA LEU A 14 -18.09 -1.19 8.76
C LEU A 14 -19.28 -0.34 8.34
N ASN A 15 -19.09 0.52 7.34
CA ASN A 15 -20.18 1.26 6.69
C ASN A 15 -20.52 0.56 5.37
N ILE A 16 -21.80 0.24 5.16
CA ILE A 16 -22.29 -0.37 3.92
C ILE A 16 -23.16 0.65 3.18
N TYR A 17 -22.81 0.91 1.93
CA TYR A 17 -23.58 1.77 1.01
C TYR A 17 -24.06 0.94 -0.16
N VAL A 18 -25.36 1.03 -0.46
CA VAL A 18 -26.02 0.25 -1.51
C VAL A 18 -26.67 1.21 -2.49
N PRO A 19 -26.51 1.02 -3.82
CA PRO A 19 -27.25 1.79 -4.80
C PRO A 19 -28.77 1.67 -4.61
N GLU A 20 -29.48 2.80 -4.59
CA GLU A 20 -30.92 2.87 -4.33
C GLU A 20 -31.75 1.94 -5.24
N ALA A 21 -31.32 1.80 -6.50
CA ALA A 21 -31.96 0.93 -7.48
C ALA A 21 -32.15 -0.52 -6.98
N TYR A 22 -31.26 -1.01 -6.12
CA TYR A 22 -31.27 -2.41 -5.65
C TYR A 22 -32.38 -2.71 -4.64
N PHE A 23 -32.93 -1.70 -3.97
CA PHE A 23 -34.11 -1.85 -3.12
C PHE A 23 -35.41 -1.97 -3.94
N ASN A 24 -35.37 -1.61 -5.22
CA ASN A 24 -36.51 -1.60 -6.13
C ASN A 24 -36.34 -2.59 -7.30
N ASN A 25 -35.52 -3.64 -7.14
CA ASN A 25 -35.19 -4.63 -8.18
C ASN A 25 -34.61 -4.04 -9.48
N GLY A 26 -34.04 -2.83 -9.41
CA GLY A 26 -33.39 -2.15 -10.51
C GLY A 26 -32.00 -2.68 -10.82
N LYS A 27 -31.41 -2.16 -11.90
CA LYS A 27 -30.05 -2.48 -12.35
C LYS A 27 -29.25 -1.21 -12.63
N ILE A 28 -27.95 -1.26 -12.41
CA ILE A 28 -26.99 -0.22 -12.80
C ILE A 28 -25.83 -0.90 -13.50
N ASN A 29 -25.52 -0.48 -14.73
CA ASN A 29 -24.43 -1.03 -15.56
C ASN A 29 -24.41 -2.57 -15.70
N GLY A 30 -25.59 -3.20 -15.66
CA GLY A 30 -25.75 -4.65 -15.75
C GLY A 30 -25.80 -5.37 -14.39
N PHE A 31 -25.37 -4.73 -13.30
CA PHE A 31 -25.42 -5.28 -11.95
C PHE A 31 -26.78 -5.07 -11.27
N ASN A 32 -27.16 -6.01 -10.42
CA ASN A 32 -28.34 -5.95 -9.55
C ASN A 32 -27.96 -6.29 -8.11
N ALA A 33 -28.93 -6.28 -7.19
CA ALA A 33 -28.73 -6.55 -5.77
C ALA A 33 -27.96 -7.85 -5.45
N LYS A 34 -27.98 -8.87 -6.30
CA LYS A 34 -27.30 -10.16 -6.08
C LYS A 34 -25.97 -10.33 -6.83
N SER A 35 -25.69 -9.47 -7.80
CA SER A 35 -24.53 -9.63 -8.70
C SER A 35 -23.55 -8.47 -8.66
N ALA A 36 -23.90 -7.39 -7.96
CA ALA A 36 -23.04 -6.23 -7.79
C ALA A 36 -21.75 -6.60 -7.04
N PRO A 37 -20.57 -6.28 -7.58
CA PRO A 37 -19.33 -6.43 -6.82
C PRO A 37 -19.34 -5.52 -5.60
N ILE A 38 -18.61 -5.93 -4.56
CA ILE A 38 -18.45 -5.15 -3.33
C ILE A 38 -17.10 -4.44 -3.38
N PHE A 39 -17.11 -3.13 -3.58
CA PHE A 39 -15.93 -2.28 -3.45
C PHE A 39 -15.61 -2.08 -1.96
N LEU A 40 -14.41 -2.47 -1.55
CA LEU A 40 -13.97 -2.49 -0.15
C LEU A 40 -12.79 -1.52 0.07
N PRO A 41 -13.06 -0.20 0.15
CA PRO A 41 -12.02 0.78 0.45
C PRO A 41 -11.65 0.77 1.93
N ASN A 42 -10.38 1.04 2.22
CA ASN A 42 -9.89 1.35 3.56
C ASN A 42 -9.13 2.68 3.57
N SER A 43 -9.28 3.43 4.67
CA SER A 43 -8.69 4.76 4.84
C SER A 43 -7.38 4.76 5.64
N VAL A 44 -6.73 3.60 5.77
CA VAL A 44 -5.47 3.49 6.53
C VAL A 44 -4.35 4.19 5.78
N GLY A 45 -3.57 5.01 6.49
CA GLY A 45 -2.39 5.70 5.99
C GLY A 45 -1.33 5.81 7.08
N GLY A 46 -0.05 5.61 6.75
CA GLY A 46 1.04 5.58 7.73
C GLY A 46 0.82 4.58 8.88
N TYR A 47 0.05 3.52 8.63
CA TYR A 47 -0.43 2.53 9.61
C TYR A 47 -1.20 3.12 10.81
N MET A 48 -1.75 4.33 10.64
CA MET A 48 -2.60 5.01 11.62
C MET A 48 -3.99 4.36 11.69
N PRO A 49 -4.67 4.43 12.84
CA PRO A 49 -6.05 3.98 12.95
C PRO A 49 -6.96 4.81 12.05
N ALA A 50 -7.84 4.15 11.31
CA ALA A 50 -8.73 4.77 10.35
C ALA A 50 -10.18 4.39 10.66
N LYS A 51 -11.06 5.38 10.72
CA LYS A 51 -12.50 5.15 10.76
C LYS A 51 -13.00 4.70 9.39
N ALA A 52 -14.11 3.98 9.37
CA ALA A 52 -14.84 3.70 8.14
C ALA A 52 -15.21 5.04 7.47
N GLU A 53 -14.98 5.13 6.17
CA GLU A 53 -15.26 6.34 5.41
C GLU A 53 -16.78 6.57 5.31
N THR A 54 -17.15 7.84 5.28
CA THR A 54 -18.51 8.27 4.97
C THR A 54 -18.60 8.70 3.51
N TYR A 55 -19.75 8.47 2.87
CA TYR A 55 -19.96 8.80 1.46
C TYR A 55 -19.77 10.30 1.14
N ASP A 56 -19.89 11.18 2.14
CA ASP A 56 -19.73 12.63 2.05
C ASP A 56 -18.34 13.13 2.47
N ALA A 57 -17.42 12.22 2.84
CA ALA A 57 -16.04 12.58 3.14
C ALA A 57 -15.35 13.11 1.87
N LYS A 58 -14.80 14.33 1.93
CA LYS A 58 -13.96 14.88 0.87
C LYS A 58 -12.60 14.17 0.88
N GLY A 59 -12.14 13.71 -0.29
CA GLY A 59 -10.82 13.10 -0.46
C GLY A 59 -9.67 14.10 -0.30
N PHE A 60 -8.43 13.60 -0.22
CA PHE A 60 -7.24 14.44 -0.13
C PHE A 60 -7.02 15.16 -1.47
N GLY A 61 -7.02 16.50 -1.47
CA GLY A 61 -6.79 17.29 -2.68
C GLY A 61 -7.92 17.28 -3.72
N SER A 62 -9.06 16.66 -3.43
CA SER A 62 -10.21 16.67 -4.32
C SER A 62 -11.02 17.95 -4.13
N GLY A 63 -11.11 18.76 -5.19
CA GLY A 63 -12.15 19.80 -5.34
C GLY A 63 -13.55 19.19 -5.43
N ASP A 64 -14.43 19.75 -6.27
CA ASP A 64 -15.83 19.28 -6.42
C ASP A 64 -16.00 17.90 -7.12
N LYS A 65 -14.95 17.09 -7.23
CA LYS A 65 -15.04 15.75 -7.85
C LYS A 65 -15.64 14.72 -6.87
N PRO A 66 -16.50 13.79 -7.34
CA PRO A 66 -17.00 12.69 -6.50
C PRO A 66 -15.85 11.84 -5.96
N ASN A 67 -15.94 11.41 -4.70
CA ASN A 67 -14.98 10.47 -4.11
C ASN A 67 -15.16 9.05 -4.68
N ALA A 68 -14.27 8.13 -4.32
CA ALA A 68 -14.30 6.75 -4.79
C ALA A 68 -15.61 6.03 -4.42
N ILE A 69 -16.19 6.31 -3.24
CA ILE A 69 -17.47 5.73 -2.78
C ILE A 69 -18.61 6.13 -3.71
N LEU A 70 -18.79 7.43 -3.95
CA LEU A 70 -19.86 7.95 -4.81
C LEU A 70 -19.67 7.48 -6.26
N THR A 71 -18.42 7.40 -6.73
CA THR A 71 -18.13 6.88 -8.05
C THR A 71 -18.50 5.40 -8.15
N ALA A 72 -18.10 4.57 -7.17
CA ALA A 72 -18.45 3.14 -7.12
C ALA A 72 -19.97 2.93 -7.11
N LEU A 73 -20.71 3.65 -6.26
CA LEU A 73 -22.17 3.59 -6.18
C LEU A 73 -22.82 3.96 -7.52
N SER A 74 -22.34 5.02 -8.18
CA SER A 74 -22.84 5.45 -9.49
C SER A 74 -22.60 4.41 -10.59
N LYS A 75 -21.60 3.54 -10.41
CA LYS A 75 -21.27 2.46 -11.33
C LYS A 75 -22.01 1.15 -11.03
N GLY A 76 -22.76 1.07 -9.94
CA GLY A 76 -23.52 -0.12 -9.53
C GLY A 76 -22.77 -1.06 -8.58
N TYR A 77 -21.73 -0.58 -7.92
CA TYR A 77 -21.04 -1.35 -6.89
C TYR A 77 -21.72 -1.13 -5.55
N VAL A 78 -21.78 -2.17 -4.73
CA VAL A 78 -21.99 -2.01 -3.29
C VAL A 78 -20.66 -1.56 -2.69
N VAL A 79 -20.68 -0.67 -1.69
CA VAL A 79 -19.46 -0.23 -1.01
C VAL A 79 -19.49 -0.69 0.43
N ALA A 80 -18.43 -1.35 0.87
CA ALA A 80 -18.22 -1.74 2.25
C ALA A 80 -16.94 -1.06 2.75
N SER A 81 -17.06 0.15 3.32
CA SER A 81 -15.91 0.88 3.85
C SER A 81 -15.56 0.40 5.25
N VAL A 82 -14.31 0.02 5.43
CA VAL A 82 -13.84 -0.64 6.66
C VAL A 82 -13.06 0.34 7.53
N GLY A 83 -13.48 0.45 8.79
CA GLY A 83 -12.65 1.00 9.85
C GLY A 83 -11.68 -0.06 10.38
N ALA A 84 -10.49 0.37 10.77
CA ALA A 84 -9.48 -0.51 11.35
C ALA A 84 -8.65 0.21 12.42
N ARG A 85 -8.21 -0.56 13.41
CA ARG A 85 -7.23 -0.14 14.40
C ARG A 85 -5.90 0.20 13.73
N GLY A 86 -5.03 0.87 14.46
CA GLY A 86 -3.70 1.22 13.98
C GLY A 86 -2.77 1.67 15.09
N ARG A 87 -1.51 1.90 14.72
CA ARG A 87 -0.34 1.87 15.61
C ARG A 87 -0.36 2.82 16.81
N THR A 88 -1.19 3.85 16.79
CA THR A 88 -1.28 4.87 17.85
C THR A 88 -2.42 4.67 18.84
N LEU A 89 -3.24 3.62 18.68
CA LEU A 89 -4.33 3.37 19.64
C LEU A 89 -3.78 2.77 20.94
N GLU A 90 -4.33 3.29 22.03
CA GLU A 90 -4.01 2.90 23.39
C GLU A 90 -5.28 2.98 24.23
N LYS A 91 -5.47 1.97 25.09
CA LYS A 91 -6.57 1.90 26.04
C LYS A 91 -6.07 1.29 27.34
N ASP A 92 -6.41 1.91 28.46
CA ASP A 92 -6.04 1.43 29.81
C ASP A 92 -4.53 1.15 29.97
N GLY A 93 -3.67 1.99 29.38
CA GLY A 93 -2.21 1.87 29.44
C GLY A 93 -1.61 0.76 28.58
N LYS A 94 -2.38 0.22 27.63
CA LYS A 94 -1.97 -0.85 26.71
C LYS A 94 -2.19 -0.42 25.28
N TYR A 95 -1.21 -0.71 24.41
CA TYR A 95 -1.36 -0.45 22.99
C TYR A 95 -2.26 -1.50 22.33
N THR A 96 -3.29 -1.05 21.60
CA THR A 96 -4.39 -1.91 21.11
C THR A 96 -4.39 -2.07 19.58
N GLY A 97 -3.57 -1.31 18.87
CA GLY A 97 -3.54 -1.28 17.40
C GLY A 97 -2.17 -1.55 16.76
N LYS A 98 -1.22 -2.15 17.51
CA LYS A 98 0.06 -2.61 16.96
C LYS A 98 -0.13 -3.78 16.00
N ALA A 99 0.87 -4.08 15.16
CA ALA A 99 0.82 -5.24 14.29
C ALA A 99 0.55 -6.54 15.08
N PRO A 100 -0.32 -7.46 14.59
CA PRO A 100 -1.01 -7.43 13.30
C PRO A 100 -2.44 -6.83 13.33
N ALA A 101 -2.84 -6.06 14.37
CA ALA A 101 -4.24 -5.68 14.62
C ALA A 101 -4.99 -5.13 13.40
N VAL A 102 -4.34 -4.28 12.60
CA VAL A 102 -4.95 -3.64 11.42
C VAL A 102 -5.34 -4.65 10.32
N ILE A 103 -4.54 -5.69 10.06
CA ILE A 103 -4.90 -6.71 9.05
C ILE A 103 -5.94 -7.67 9.61
N ILE A 104 -5.93 -7.96 10.91
CA ILE A 104 -6.99 -8.75 11.57
C ILE A 104 -8.33 -8.06 11.43
N ASP A 105 -8.37 -6.74 11.57
CA ASP A 105 -9.58 -5.94 11.40
C ASP A 105 -10.13 -6.00 9.96
N LEU A 106 -9.27 -5.82 8.95
CA LEU A 106 -9.71 -5.93 7.55
C LEU A 106 -10.18 -7.35 7.19
N LYS A 107 -9.47 -8.39 7.64
CA LYS A 107 -9.89 -9.78 7.46
C LYS A 107 -11.24 -10.05 8.14
N SER A 108 -11.42 -9.57 9.36
CA SER A 108 -12.68 -9.72 10.10
C SER A 108 -13.86 -9.05 9.37
N ALA A 109 -13.64 -7.89 8.76
CA ALA A 109 -14.66 -7.23 7.93
C ALA A 109 -15.01 -8.04 6.68
N VAL A 110 -14.03 -8.66 6.00
CA VAL A 110 -14.29 -9.56 4.87
C VAL A 110 -15.06 -10.81 5.31
N ARG A 111 -14.70 -11.41 6.45
CA ARG A 111 -15.47 -12.54 7.02
C ARG A 111 -16.91 -12.14 7.34
N TYR A 112 -17.11 -10.95 7.89
CA TYR A 112 -18.46 -10.43 8.15
C TYR A 112 -19.27 -10.32 6.86
N LEU A 113 -18.67 -9.84 5.76
CA LEU A 113 -19.33 -9.77 4.46
C LEU A 113 -19.69 -11.17 3.93
N HIS A 114 -18.74 -12.11 3.89
CA HIS A 114 -19.02 -13.49 3.46
C HIS A 114 -20.09 -14.19 4.32
N PHE A 115 -20.06 -14.00 5.63
CA PHE A 115 -21.05 -14.58 6.54
C PHE A 115 -22.46 -14.07 6.26
N ASN A 116 -22.60 -12.84 5.76
CA ASN A 116 -23.88 -12.19 5.50
C ASN A 116 -24.26 -12.17 4.00
N ASP A 117 -23.56 -12.90 3.14
CA ASP A 117 -23.72 -12.84 1.67
C ASP A 117 -25.18 -13.00 1.22
N GLU A 118 -25.90 -13.97 1.78
CA GLU A 118 -27.31 -14.21 1.44
C GLU A 118 -28.26 -13.10 1.92
N ALA A 119 -27.85 -12.32 2.92
CA ALA A 119 -28.70 -11.34 3.62
C ALA A 119 -28.42 -9.88 3.20
N MET A 120 -27.38 -9.61 2.43
CA MET A 120 -27.00 -8.26 2.00
C MET A 120 -27.03 -8.11 0.47
N PRO A 121 -27.30 -6.91 -0.06
CA PRO A 121 -27.01 -6.62 -1.45
C PRO A 121 -25.50 -6.67 -1.72
N GLY A 122 -25.13 -7.14 -2.91
CA GLY A 122 -23.76 -7.40 -3.33
C GLY A 122 -23.49 -8.90 -3.44
N ASP A 123 -22.35 -9.23 -4.03
CA ASP A 123 -21.81 -10.60 -4.11
C ASP A 123 -20.49 -10.63 -3.35
N ALA A 124 -20.46 -11.29 -2.18
CA ALA A 124 -19.27 -11.43 -1.35
C ALA A 124 -18.17 -12.24 -2.04
N ASN A 125 -18.49 -13.03 -3.07
CA ASN A 125 -17.49 -13.68 -3.92
C ASN A 125 -16.82 -12.70 -4.90
N LYS A 126 -17.30 -11.45 -4.98
CA LYS A 126 -16.76 -10.36 -5.80
C LYS A 126 -16.36 -9.14 -4.95
N ILE A 127 -15.74 -9.38 -3.79
CA ILE A 127 -15.11 -8.32 -2.97
C ILE A 127 -13.83 -7.84 -3.65
N ILE A 128 -13.73 -6.53 -3.90
CA ILE A 128 -12.56 -5.87 -4.50
C ILE A 128 -12.00 -4.87 -3.49
N SER A 129 -10.84 -5.17 -2.89
CA SER A 129 -10.21 -4.27 -1.94
C SER A 129 -9.56 -3.07 -2.63
N ASN A 130 -9.56 -1.91 -1.98
CA ASN A 130 -8.85 -0.72 -2.45
C ASN A 130 -8.13 -0.01 -1.31
N GLY A 131 -6.93 0.50 -1.58
CA GLY A 131 -6.20 1.29 -0.60
C GLY A 131 -4.97 1.97 -1.18
N THR A 132 -4.52 3.01 -0.47
CA THR A 132 -3.36 3.84 -0.81
C THR A 132 -2.32 3.76 0.29
N SER A 133 -1.03 3.81 -0.03
CA SER A 133 0.05 3.86 0.97
C SER A 133 0.06 2.61 1.87
N ALA A 134 0.05 2.77 3.19
CA ALA A 134 -0.16 1.69 4.15
C ALA A 134 -1.51 0.96 3.92
N GLY A 135 -2.58 1.67 3.54
CA GLY A 135 -3.84 1.05 3.14
C GLY A 135 -3.72 0.23 1.86
N GLY A 136 -2.81 0.61 0.96
CA GLY A 136 -2.44 -0.16 -0.23
C GLY A 136 -1.66 -1.41 0.14
N ALA A 137 -0.71 -1.31 1.08
CA ALA A 137 -0.01 -2.47 1.64
C ALA A 137 -0.98 -3.48 2.28
N LEU A 138 -1.99 -2.97 2.99
CA LEU A 138 -3.01 -3.80 3.64
C LEU A 138 -4.01 -4.40 2.65
N SER A 139 -4.38 -3.67 1.59
CA SER A 139 -5.17 -4.21 0.47
C SER A 139 -4.41 -5.37 -0.20
N ALA A 140 -3.11 -5.20 -0.44
CA ALA A 140 -2.26 -6.24 -1.00
C ALA A 140 -2.13 -7.45 -0.06
N LEU A 141 -1.89 -7.21 1.23
CA LEU A 141 -1.77 -8.27 2.24
C LEU A 141 -3.08 -9.04 2.39
N LEU A 142 -4.23 -8.35 2.37
CA LEU A 142 -5.55 -8.97 2.44
C LEU A 142 -5.76 -9.97 1.30
N GLY A 143 -5.46 -9.58 0.06
CA GLY A 143 -5.58 -10.49 -1.09
C GLY A 143 -4.52 -11.59 -1.12
N ALA A 144 -3.31 -11.32 -0.66
CA ALA A 144 -2.24 -12.32 -0.66
C ALA A 144 -2.49 -13.41 0.39
N SER A 145 -3.11 -13.08 1.52
CA SER A 145 -3.19 -13.95 2.70
C SER A 145 -4.57 -14.56 2.96
N GLY A 146 -5.48 -14.55 1.99
CA GLY A 146 -6.85 -15.07 2.14
C GLY A 146 -6.88 -16.53 2.62
N ASP A 147 -7.62 -16.77 3.70
CA ASP A 147 -7.72 -18.05 4.45
C ASP A 147 -6.38 -18.59 4.97
N SER A 148 -5.35 -17.76 5.12
CA SER A 148 -4.10 -18.20 5.73
C SER A 148 -4.30 -18.64 7.18
N MET A 149 -3.75 -19.80 7.53
CA MET A 149 -3.84 -20.38 8.87
C MET A 149 -3.12 -19.53 9.94
N ASP A 150 -2.17 -18.69 9.52
CA ASP A 150 -1.39 -17.82 10.42
C ASP A 150 -2.27 -16.79 11.16
N TYR A 151 -3.49 -16.53 10.68
CA TYR A 151 -4.40 -15.54 11.28
C TYR A 151 -5.55 -16.16 12.11
N VAL A 152 -5.69 -17.49 12.15
CA VAL A 152 -6.87 -18.16 12.72
C VAL A 152 -7.07 -17.83 14.20
N GLU A 153 -6.02 -17.91 15.01
CA GLU A 153 -6.13 -17.64 16.44
C GLU A 153 -6.44 -16.17 16.73
N TYR A 154 -5.84 -15.24 15.99
CA TYR A 154 -6.14 -13.81 16.11
C TYR A 154 -7.60 -13.49 15.75
N LEU A 155 -8.13 -14.11 14.69
CA LEU A 155 -9.52 -13.90 14.25
C LEU A 155 -10.52 -14.50 15.23
N LYS A 156 -10.18 -15.63 15.85
CA LYS A 156 -10.96 -16.23 16.94
C LYS A 156 -10.97 -15.36 18.20
N GLU A 157 -9.82 -14.78 18.57
CA GLU A 157 -9.70 -13.91 19.75
C GLU A 157 -10.65 -12.71 19.68
N VAL A 158 -10.71 -12.04 18.52
CA VAL A 158 -11.62 -10.91 18.33
C VAL A 158 -13.07 -11.35 18.11
N GLY A 159 -13.35 -12.64 17.92
CA GLY A 159 -14.67 -13.16 17.61
C GLY A 159 -15.15 -12.70 16.23
N ALA A 160 -14.28 -12.81 15.22
CA ALA A 160 -14.65 -12.63 13.82
C ALA A 160 -15.64 -13.71 13.37
N ALA A 161 -16.48 -13.41 12.39
CA ALA A 161 -17.44 -14.37 11.85
C ALA A 161 -16.72 -15.63 11.28
N GLU A 162 -17.35 -16.80 11.42
CA GLU A 162 -16.83 -18.05 10.85
C GLU A 162 -17.14 -18.12 9.35
N ALA A 163 -16.33 -17.43 8.55
CA ALA A 163 -16.41 -17.40 7.09
C ALA A 163 -15.02 -17.20 6.47
N SER A 164 -14.94 -17.28 5.14
CA SER A 164 -13.69 -17.02 4.40
C SER A 164 -13.28 -15.55 4.50
N ASP A 165 -11.97 -15.28 4.46
CA ASP A 165 -11.41 -13.93 4.28
C ASP A 165 -10.76 -13.72 2.90
N VAL A 166 -11.11 -14.56 1.93
CA VAL A 166 -10.68 -14.43 0.52
C VAL A 166 -11.44 -13.31 -0.17
N ILE A 167 -10.71 -12.53 -0.98
CA ILE A 167 -11.29 -11.50 -1.84
C ILE A 167 -11.05 -11.82 -3.32
N PHE A 168 -11.90 -11.27 -4.18
CA PHE A 168 -11.91 -11.53 -5.61
C PHE A 168 -10.76 -10.85 -6.34
N ALA A 169 -10.54 -9.58 -6.02
CA ALA A 169 -9.56 -8.74 -6.68
C ALA A 169 -8.99 -7.67 -5.74
N VAL A 170 -7.82 -7.15 -6.09
CA VAL A 170 -7.08 -6.17 -5.31
C VAL A 170 -6.75 -4.96 -6.17
N SER A 171 -7.15 -3.77 -5.71
CA SER A 171 -6.65 -2.48 -6.19
C SER A 171 -5.72 -1.87 -5.16
N VAL A 172 -4.55 -1.44 -5.60
CA VAL A 172 -3.46 -0.96 -4.75
C VAL A 172 -2.82 0.27 -5.38
N TYR A 173 -2.76 1.36 -4.59
CA TYR A 173 -1.97 2.54 -4.89
C TYR A 173 -0.79 2.63 -3.91
N CYS A 174 0.42 2.81 -4.46
CA CYS A 174 1.70 3.01 -3.78
C CYS A 174 1.87 2.20 -2.48
N PRO A 175 1.89 0.86 -2.55
CA PRO A 175 1.87 0.02 -1.35
C PRO A 175 3.16 0.16 -0.55
N ILE A 176 3.05 0.65 0.69
CA ILE A 176 4.16 0.72 1.65
C ILE A 176 4.28 -0.64 2.37
N THR A 177 4.65 -1.68 1.62
CA THR A 177 4.77 -3.07 2.09
C THR A 177 6.23 -3.54 2.09
N ASN A 178 6.48 -4.81 2.44
CA ASN A 178 7.81 -5.41 2.44
C ASN A 178 8.82 -4.60 3.30
N LEU A 179 8.35 -4.17 4.47
CA LEU A 179 8.97 -3.14 5.31
C LEU A 179 10.38 -3.53 5.75
N GLU A 180 10.60 -4.80 6.08
CA GLU A 180 11.88 -5.36 6.54
C GLU A 180 12.97 -5.35 5.47
N HIS A 181 12.63 -5.04 4.22
CA HIS A 181 13.57 -4.87 3.11
C HIS A 181 13.47 -3.47 2.46
N ALA A 182 12.53 -2.63 2.92
CA ALA A 182 12.23 -1.34 2.31
C ALA A 182 13.36 -0.31 2.52
N ASP A 183 14.12 -0.41 3.61
CA ASP A 183 15.31 0.44 3.84
C ASP A 183 16.37 0.22 2.76
N SER A 184 16.78 -1.03 2.56
CA SER A 184 17.76 -1.37 1.52
C SER A 184 17.28 -1.02 0.11
N ALA A 185 15.99 -1.21 -0.18
CA ALA A 185 15.39 -0.80 -1.46
C ALA A 185 15.40 0.72 -1.65
N TYR A 186 15.08 1.48 -0.60
CA TYR A 186 15.09 2.94 -0.63
C TYR A 186 16.48 3.48 -0.94
N GLU A 187 17.51 2.94 -0.27
CA GLU A 187 18.88 3.38 -0.51
C GLU A 187 19.44 2.84 -1.84
N TRP A 188 18.99 1.69 -2.35
CA TRP A 188 19.33 1.28 -3.72
C TRP A 188 18.88 2.31 -4.76
N GLU A 189 17.69 2.87 -4.60
CA GLU A 189 17.14 3.83 -5.55
C GLU A 189 17.65 5.26 -5.33
N PHE A 190 17.74 5.72 -4.07
CA PHE A 190 17.98 7.14 -3.75
C PHE A 190 19.35 7.44 -3.13
N ASN A 191 20.25 6.47 -2.97
CA ASN A 191 21.63 6.75 -2.55
C ASN A 191 22.32 7.74 -3.51
N GLY A 192 23.09 8.67 -2.96
CA GLY A 192 23.66 9.80 -3.69
C GLY A 192 22.79 11.07 -3.64
N LEU A 193 21.49 10.95 -3.35
CA LEU A 193 20.64 12.10 -3.07
C LEU A 193 20.74 12.47 -1.60
N ASN A 194 21.42 13.58 -1.33
CA ASN A 194 21.65 14.00 0.06
C ASN A 194 20.63 15.03 0.56
N ASP A 195 19.89 15.70 -0.33
CA ASP A 195 18.85 16.64 0.10
C ASP A 195 17.50 15.95 0.22
N TYR A 196 16.85 16.12 1.37
CA TYR A 196 15.53 15.55 1.63
C TYR A 196 14.45 16.61 1.86
N ARG A 197 13.21 16.23 1.55
CA ARG A 197 12.00 17.02 1.81
C ARG A 197 10.82 16.10 2.09
N ARG A 198 10.18 16.24 3.26
CA ARG A 198 8.99 15.45 3.64
C ARG A 198 8.00 16.25 4.46
N MET A 199 6.77 15.75 4.52
CA MET A 199 5.77 16.26 5.45
C MET A 199 6.16 15.92 6.90
N ASP A 200 5.95 16.85 7.82
CA ASP A 200 6.13 16.60 9.25
C ASP A 200 4.96 15.78 9.79
N MET A 201 5.20 14.48 9.95
CA MET A 201 4.21 13.53 10.47
C MET A 201 4.25 13.40 12.00
N SER A 202 5.16 14.09 12.69
CA SER A 202 5.38 13.92 14.14
C SER A 202 4.19 14.35 15.00
N ARG A 203 3.28 15.17 14.44
CA ARG A 203 2.09 15.71 15.12
C ARG A 203 0.81 14.94 14.83
N LEU A 204 0.88 13.87 14.03
CA LEU A 204 -0.28 13.05 13.72
C LEU A 204 -0.58 12.07 14.84
N ASN A 205 -1.84 12.04 15.28
CA ASN A 205 -2.40 11.06 16.19
C ASN A 205 -3.73 10.55 15.60
N ALA A 206 -4.39 9.62 16.29
CA ALA A 206 -5.65 9.04 15.80
C ALA A 206 -6.71 10.10 15.50
N GLN A 207 -6.86 11.12 16.35
CA GLN A 207 -7.83 12.19 16.15
C GLN A 207 -7.46 13.08 14.96
N SER A 208 -6.24 13.62 14.90
CA SER A 208 -5.83 14.53 13.83
C SER A 208 -5.68 13.85 12.46
N PHE A 209 -5.44 12.53 12.43
CA PHE A 209 -5.45 11.75 11.19
C PHE A 209 -6.87 11.57 10.62
N ASN A 210 -7.87 11.37 11.50
CA ASN A 210 -9.26 11.18 11.09
C ASN A 210 -10.03 12.51 10.94
N ASP A 211 -9.61 13.59 11.60
CA ASP A 211 -10.12 14.95 11.40
C ASP A 211 -9.31 15.67 10.32
N ARG A 212 -9.66 15.38 9.06
CA ARG A 212 -8.98 15.90 7.86
C ARG A 212 -9.25 17.40 7.59
N SER A 213 -9.94 18.11 8.49
CA SER A 213 -10.16 19.56 8.42
C SER A 213 -9.01 20.38 9.01
N GLN A 214 -8.09 19.73 9.75
CA GLN A 214 -7.05 20.39 10.53
C GLN A 214 -5.77 20.68 9.71
N ALA A 215 -5.22 21.90 9.85
CA ALA A 215 -4.01 22.37 9.16
C ALA A 215 -2.69 21.69 9.62
N ALA A 216 -2.75 20.74 10.56
CA ALA A 216 -1.58 20.09 11.14
C ALA A 216 -0.71 19.35 10.11
N ALA A 217 -1.29 18.93 8.98
CA ALA A 217 -0.63 18.16 7.92
C ALA A 217 0.07 19.01 6.84
N LYS A 218 0.52 20.24 7.13
CA LYS A 218 1.16 21.12 6.10
C LYS A 218 2.59 21.55 6.40
N ALA A 219 3.12 21.26 7.60
CA ALA A 219 4.51 21.56 7.89
C ALA A 219 5.42 20.63 7.09
N MET A 220 6.50 21.18 6.51
CA MET A 220 7.51 20.43 5.77
C MET A 220 8.81 20.43 6.55
N ILE A 221 9.51 19.29 6.55
CA ILE A 221 10.88 19.14 7.02
C ILE A 221 11.77 19.03 5.79
N GLU A 222 12.76 19.90 5.72
CA GLU A 222 13.82 19.87 4.70
C GLU A 222 15.18 19.86 5.38
N GLY A 223 16.15 19.22 4.73
CA GLY A 223 17.52 19.19 5.21
C GLY A 223 18.43 18.45 4.24
N THR A 224 19.67 18.27 4.68
CA THR A 224 20.70 17.52 3.96
C THR A 224 21.23 16.44 4.89
N LEU A 225 21.48 15.25 4.35
CA LEU A 225 22.03 14.12 5.10
C LEU A 225 23.39 14.48 5.70
N THR A 226 23.60 14.05 6.93
CA THR A 226 24.88 14.08 7.61
C THR A 226 25.84 13.03 7.02
N ALA A 227 27.14 13.15 7.29
CA ALA A 227 28.11 12.14 6.88
C ALA A 227 27.81 10.74 7.42
N ALA A 228 27.23 10.64 8.64
CA ALA A 228 26.83 9.37 9.22
C ALA A 228 25.62 8.78 8.48
N GLU A 229 24.61 9.59 8.14
CA GLU A 229 23.47 9.14 7.34
C GLU A 229 23.90 8.70 5.93
N ILE A 230 24.88 9.38 5.31
CA ILE A 230 25.44 8.95 4.02
C ILE A 230 26.10 7.57 4.15
N GLN A 231 26.86 7.31 5.22
CA GLN A 231 27.44 5.98 5.45
C GLN A 231 26.38 4.89 5.64
N VAL A 232 25.29 5.20 6.36
CA VAL A 232 24.14 4.28 6.50
C VAL A 232 23.50 4.01 5.13
N SER A 233 23.33 5.05 4.31
CA SER A 233 22.82 4.94 2.94
C SER A 233 23.67 3.99 2.08
N ASP A 234 25.00 4.17 2.11
CA ASP A 234 25.93 3.33 1.35
C ASP A 234 25.86 1.85 1.77
N GLN A 235 25.75 1.59 3.09
CA GLN A 235 25.66 0.24 3.63
C GLN A 235 24.35 -0.44 3.23
N LEU A 236 23.22 0.22 3.43
CA LEU A 236 21.90 -0.32 3.08
C LEU A 236 21.74 -0.56 1.57
N LYS A 237 22.29 0.32 0.72
CA LYS A 237 22.34 0.09 -0.73
C LYS A 237 23.07 -1.19 -1.09
N ALA A 238 24.19 -1.48 -0.41
CA ALA A 238 24.98 -2.67 -0.67
C ALA A 238 24.26 -3.99 -0.27
N GLU A 239 23.29 -3.93 0.64
CA GLU A 239 22.51 -5.09 1.07
C GLU A 239 21.42 -5.49 0.07
N PHE A 240 20.85 -4.54 -0.65
CA PHE A 240 19.67 -4.76 -1.49
C PHE A 240 19.86 -5.80 -2.61
N PRO A 241 20.99 -5.84 -3.36
CA PRO A 241 21.18 -6.84 -4.41
C PRO A 241 21.09 -8.29 -3.91
N SER A 242 21.58 -8.57 -2.70
CA SER A 242 21.51 -9.90 -2.10
C SER A 242 20.06 -10.30 -1.83
N TYR A 243 19.28 -9.40 -1.22
CA TYR A 243 17.85 -9.63 -1.01
C TYR A 243 17.13 -9.85 -2.34
N LEU A 244 17.28 -8.93 -3.30
CA LEU A 244 16.60 -9.00 -4.59
C LEU A 244 16.90 -10.32 -5.32
N ASN A 245 18.19 -10.70 -5.41
CA ASN A 245 18.59 -11.92 -6.09
C ASN A 245 18.08 -13.19 -5.38
N SER A 246 17.91 -13.15 -4.05
CA SER A 246 17.35 -14.28 -3.29
C SER A 246 15.90 -14.60 -3.65
N LEU A 247 15.15 -13.60 -4.14
CA LEU A 247 13.77 -13.77 -4.57
C LEU A 247 13.65 -14.58 -5.87
N LYS A 248 14.75 -14.71 -6.64
CA LYS A 248 14.81 -15.40 -7.94
C LYS A 248 13.73 -14.91 -8.90
N LEU A 249 13.62 -13.58 -9.03
CA LEU A 249 12.59 -12.97 -9.87
C LEU A 249 12.84 -13.26 -11.35
N GLU A 250 11.74 -13.46 -12.09
CA GLU A 250 11.76 -13.66 -13.54
C GLU A 250 10.76 -12.71 -14.20
N ASP A 251 11.11 -12.18 -15.37
CA ASP A 251 10.16 -11.42 -16.20
C ASP A 251 9.13 -12.35 -16.86
N GLU A 252 8.18 -11.78 -17.61
CA GLU A 252 7.12 -12.53 -18.28
C GLU A 252 7.63 -13.49 -19.38
N LYS A 253 8.92 -13.40 -19.75
CA LYS A 253 9.59 -14.27 -20.72
C LYS A 253 10.47 -15.33 -20.03
N GLY A 254 10.51 -15.37 -18.70
CA GLY A 254 11.36 -16.28 -17.92
C GLY A 254 12.82 -15.83 -17.81
N ASN A 255 13.15 -14.57 -18.13
CA ASN A 255 14.51 -14.07 -17.93
C ASN A 255 14.69 -13.67 -16.47
N ALA A 256 15.81 -14.08 -15.87
CA ALA A 256 16.16 -13.71 -14.52
C ALA A 256 16.34 -12.18 -14.38
N LEU A 257 15.71 -11.62 -13.35
CA LEU A 257 15.82 -10.22 -12.94
C LEU A 257 16.75 -10.13 -11.74
N THR A 258 17.99 -9.69 -11.99
CA THR A 258 19.06 -9.67 -10.99
C THR A 258 19.74 -8.32 -10.90
N LEU A 259 20.45 -8.11 -9.80
CA LEU A 259 21.35 -6.98 -9.59
C LEU A 259 22.78 -7.47 -9.29
N ASP A 260 23.78 -6.77 -9.79
CA ASP A 260 25.19 -6.91 -9.41
C ASP A 260 25.48 -6.21 -8.07
N ALA A 261 26.73 -6.29 -7.61
CA ALA A 261 27.15 -5.69 -6.36
C ALA A 261 27.08 -4.14 -6.35
N GLN A 262 26.96 -3.52 -7.53
CA GLN A 262 26.79 -2.07 -7.68
C GLN A 262 25.31 -1.67 -7.81
N GLY A 263 24.38 -2.64 -7.76
CA GLY A 263 22.95 -2.39 -7.91
C GLY A 263 22.51 -2.16 -9.36
N ASN A 264 23.29 -2.60 -10.35
CA ASN A 264 22.91 -2.57 -11.77
C ASN A 264 22.53 -3.97 -12.27
N GLY A 265 21.70 -4.05 -13.30
CA GLY A 265 21.33 -5.34 -13.90
C GLY A 265 19.91 -5.33 -14.48
N SER A 266 19.45 -6.51 -14.88
CA SER A 266 18.16 -6.68 -15.56
C SER A 266 16.96 -6.23 -14.71
N PHE A 267 17.05 -6.29 -13.38
CA PHE A 267 16.00 -5.73 -12.51
C PHE A 267 15.93 -4.20 -12.58
N LYS A 268 17.08 -3.50 -12.59
CA LYS A 268 17.12 -2.04 -12.76
C LYS A 268 16.54 -1.65 -14.13
N ASP A 269 16.90 -2.40 -15.18
CA ASP A 269 16.34 -2.20 -16.52
C ASP A 269 14.83 -2.43 -16.55
N TYR A 270 14.31 -3.42 -15.82
CA TYR A 270 12.88 -3.66 -15.69
C TYR A 270 12.16 -2.46 -15.07
N VAL A 271 12.61 -1.98 -13.91
CA VAL A 271 11.99 -0.82 -13.21
C VAL A 271 12.04 0.42 -14.11
N LYS A 272 13.20 0.67 -14.71
CA LYS A 272 13.40 1.75 -15.67
C LYS A 272 12.44 1.66 -16.87
N ASN A 273 12.23 0.47 -17.43
CA ASN A 273 11.32 0.25 -18.55
C ASN A 273 9.85 0.47 -18.16
N VAL A 274 9.46 0.21 -16.92
CA VAL A 274 8.09 0.54 -16.44
C VAL A 274 7.89 2.05 -16.44
N ILE A 275 8.88 2.82 -15.97
CA ILE A 275 8.84 4.30 -15.98
C ILE A 275 8.87 4.86 -17.41
N VAL A 276 9.66 4.26 -18.33
CA VAL A 276 9.65 4.63 -19.76
C VAL A 276 8.27 4.47 -20.37
N ARG A 277 7.55 3.37 -20.07
CA ARG A 277 6.16 3.18 -20.54
C ARG A 277 5.22 4.26 -20.02
N ALA A 278 5.40 4.70 -18.77
CA ALA A 278 4.62 5.77 -18.20
C ALA A 278 4.89 7.13 -18.88
N ALA A 279 6.16 7.46 -19.11
CA ALA A 279 6.57 8.65 -19.84
C ALA A 279 6.01 8.64 -21.27
N ASP A 280 6.03 7.47 -21.93
CA ASP A 280 5.47 7.30 -23.27
C ASP A 280 3.95 7.50 -23.30
N LYS A 281 3.21 6.92 -22.34
CA LYS A 281 1.76 7.16 -22.15
C LYS A 281 1.49 8.65 -21.95
N ALA A 282 2.27 9.32 -21.10
CA ALA A 282 2.15 10.76 -20.86
C ALA A 282 2.43 11.60 -22.13
N ARG A 283 3.46 11.25 -22.91
CA ARG A 283 3.78 11.89 -24.19
C ARG A 283 2.60 11.84 -25.15
N LYS A 284 2.00 10.65 -25.29
CA LYS A 284 0.83 10.41 -26.15
C LYS A 284 -0.40 11.19 -25.69
N SER A 285 -0.49 11.51 -24.41
CA SER A 285 -1.51 12.39 -23.83
C SER A 285 -1.16 13.89 -23.88
N GLY A 286 -0.04 14.27 -24.51
CA GLY A 286 0.34 15.67 -24.74
C GLY A 286 1.37 16.26 -23.77
N VAL A 287 1.95 15.47 -22.85
CA VAL A 287 3.03 15.95 -21.98
C VAL A 287 4.33 16.14 -22.77
N THR A 288 4.99 17.29 -22.58
CA THR A 288 6.30 17.59 -23.15
C THR A 288 7.43 17.34 -22.13
N PHE A 289 8.65 17.10 -22.63
CA PHE A 289 9.83 16.80 -21.81
C PHE A 289 10.99 17.77 -22.06
N GLU A 290 10.71 18.97 -22.55
CA GLU A 290 11.73 19.98 -22.88
C GLU A 290 12.60 20.31 -21.65
N ASP A 291 11.97 20.43 -20.47
CA ASP A 291 12.66 20.69 -19.20
C ASP A 291 13.17 19.42 -18.49
N LYS A 292 13.19 18.27 -19.18
CA LYS A 292 13.57 16.96 -18.64
C LYS A 292 14.59 16.30 -19.55
N PRO A 293 15.84 16.80 -19.60
CA PRO A 293 16.88 16.27 -20.49
C PRO A 293 17.24 14.80 -20.24
N TRP A 294 16.85 14.27 -19.07
CA TRP A 294 16.98 12.87 -18.72
C TRP A 294 15.93 11.96 -19.37
N VAL A 295 14.90 12.49 -20.03
CA VAL A 295 13.96 11.70 -20.85
C VAL A 295 14.49 11.64 -22.28
N LYS A 296 14.77 10.44 -22.78
CA LYS A 296 15.26 10.25 -24.15
C LYS A 296 14.09 9.99 -25.10
N LEU A 297 13.99 10.85 -26.10
CA LEU A 297 12.91 10.81 -27.08
C LEU A 297 13.35 10.09 -28.36
N SER A 298 12.43 9.34 -28.94
CA SER A 298 12.47 8.93 -30.35
C SER A 298 11.55 9.86 -31.17
N LYS A 299 11.36 9.58 -32.47
CA LYS A 299 10.49 10.40 -33.34
C LYS A 299 9.08 10.59 -32.75
N GLU A 300 8.49 9.54 -32.19
CA GLU A 300 7.09 9.56 -31.72
C GLU A 300 6.88 8.97 -30.31
N SER A 301 7.94 8.43 -29.69
CA SER A 301 7.85 7.76 -28.38
C SER A 301 8.90 8.25 -27.40
N VAL A 302 8.75 7.86 -26.13
CA VAL A 302 9.89 7.84 -25.20
C VAL A 302 10.63 6.52 -25.42
N SER A 303 11.92 6.59 -25.72
CA SER A 303 12.75 5.39 -25.96
C SER A 303 13.47 4.92 -24.71
N ASP A 304 13.81 5.84 -23.81
CA ASP A 304 14.64 5.56 -22.65
C ASP A 304 14.57 6.69 -21.62
N ILE A 305 15.05 6.45 -20.40
CA ILE A 305 15.36 7.49 -19.41
C ILE A 305 16.82 7.36 -18.95
N ASP A 306 17.48 8.48 -18.67
CA ASP A 306 18.68 8.48 -17.84
C ASP A 306 18.26 8.27 -16.38
N TRP A 307 18.69 7.15 -15.79
CA TRP A 307 18.30 6.76 -14.44
C TRP A 307 18.78 7.79 -13.41
N GLU A 308 20.05 8.19 -13.48
CA GLU A 308 20.62 9.15 -12.53
C GLU A 308 19.94 10.51 -12.64
N GLY A 309 19.74 11.01 -13.87
CA GLY A 309 19.00 12.25 -14.10
C GLY A 309 17.54 12.20 -13.65
N TYR A 310 16.87 11.04 -13.77
CA TYR A 310 15.51 10.84 -13.26
C TYR A 310 15.48 10.89 -11.73
N ILE A 311 16.31 10.09 -11.05
CA ILE A 311 16.33 10.06 -9.58
C ILE A 311 16.69 11.44 -9.03
N HIS A 312 17.71 12.10 -9.56
CA HIS A 312 18.13 13.45 -9.13
C HIS A 312 17.21 14.58 -9.59
N SER A 313 16.15 14.30 -10.35
CA SER A 313 15.20 15.33 -10.78
C SER A 313 14.39 15.89 -9.61
N GLU A 314 14.37 15.20 -8.48
CA GLU A 314 13.63 15.55 -7.28
C GLU A 314 14.43 15.22 -6.01
N LYS A 315 14.08 15.85 -4.87
CA LYS A 315 14.67 15.50 -3.56
C LYS A 315 14.19 14.11 -3.10
N ARG A 316 15.03 13.40 -2.33
CA ARG A 316 14.56 12.22 -1.57
C ARG A 316 13.58 12.66 -0.47
N MET A 317 12.76 11.76 0.04
CA MET A 317 11.77 12.11 1.06
C MET A 317 12.27 11.80 2.48
N LYS A 318 12.75 10.58 2.68
CA LYS A 318 13.07 10.04 4.02
C LYS A 318 14.57 10.09 4.26
N SER A 319 15.03 10.13 5.50
CA SER A 319 16.45 9.97 5.85
C SER A 319 16.78 8.48 5.97
N PRO A 320 18.04 8.03 5.86
CA PRO A 320 18.40 6.62 6.03
C PRO A 320 18.56 6.26 7.53
N PRO A 321 18.07 5.09 7.99
CA PRO A 321 17.13 4.20 7.30
C PRO A 321 15.75 4.86 7.16
N ALA A 322 15.12 4.67 6.01
CA ALA A 322 13.84 5.30 5.64
C ALA A 322 12.64 4.81 6.46
N PHE A 323 12.68 3.59 6.98
CA PHE A 323 11.59 2.89 7.65
C PHE A 323 12.00 2.44 9.05
N ASP A 324 13.06 1.64 9.22
CA ASP A 324 13.51 1.21 10.54
C ASP A 324 14.51 2.19 11.13
N ALA A 325 14.01 3.32 11.66
CA ALA A 325 14.88 4.39 12.15
C ALA A 325 15.75 3.91 13.32
N LEU A 326 17.05 4.23 13.28
CA LEU A 326 18.02 3.82 14.31
C LEU A 326 17.65 4.28 15.74
N ASN A 327 16.85 5.35 15.84
CA ASN A 327 16.35 5.90 17.10
C ASN A 327 14.88 5.54 17.40
N LEU A 328 14.31 4.55 16.70
CA LEU A 328 12.93 4.07 16.87
C LEU A 328 11.83 5.12 16.63
N SER A 329 12.12 6.19 15.89
CA SER A 329 11.21 7.33 15.73
C SER A 329 10.20 7.22 14.58
N SER A 330 10.32 6.20 13.72
CA SER A 330 9.45 6.09 12.55
C SER A 330 8.04 5.59 12.92
N GLY A 331 7.11 5.76 11.98
CA GLY A 331 5.78 5.17 12.11
C GLY A 331 5.83 3.64 12.06
N GLU A 332 6.75 3.08 11.30
CA GLU A 332 6.93 1.64 11.14
C GLU A 332 7.54 1.01 12.41
N ASN A 333 8.48 1.69 13.09
CA ASN A 333 8.94 1.25 14.41
C ASN A 333 7.77 1.19 15.39
N ASN A 334 6.89 2.17 15.32
CA ASN A 334 5.69 2.25 16.14
C ASN A 334 4.64 1.19 15.79
N LEU A 335 4.50 0.81 14.51
CA LEU A 335 3.65 -0.30 14.07
C LEU A 335 4.07 -1.62 14.71
N PHE A 336 5.38 -1.90 14.70
CA PHE A 336 5.96 -3.15 15.20
C PHE A 336 6.20 -3.19 16.72
N GLY A 337 5.67 -2.21 17.45
CA GLY A 337 5.53 -2.32 18.90
C GLY A 337 4.66 -3.51 19.33
N THR A 338 4.52 -3.68 20.63
CA THR A 338 3.65 -4.67 21.27
C THR A 338 2.65 -3.98 22.18
N GLU A 339 1.79 -4.73 22.87
CA GLU A 339 0.89 -4.21 23.90
C GLU A 339 1.60 -3.33 24.95
N ARG A 340 2.90 -3.58 25.22
CA ARG A 340 3.67 -2.92 26.29
C ARG A 340 4.91 -2.17 25.82
N VAL A 341 5.31 -2.31 24.56
CA VAL A 341 6.50 -1.66 24.00
C VAL A 341 6.04 -0.81 22.83
N ASN A 342 6.20 0.51 22.91
CA ASN A 342 5.61 1.39 21.91
C ASN A 342 6.26 1.24 20.52
N ASN A 343 7.59 1.08 20.48
CA ASN A 343 8.37 1.06 19.25
C ASN A 343 9.41 -0.08 19.30
N GLN A 344 9.60 -0.78 18.19
CA GLN A 344 10.62 -1.83 18.04
C GLN A 344 11.30 -1.73 16.67
N HIS A 345 12.53 -2.25 16.59
CA HIS A 345 13.20 -2.50 15.31
C HIS A 345 12.56 -3.71 14.63
N PHE A 346 12.67 -3.78 13.31
CA PHE A 346 12.16 -4.87 12.49
C PHE A 346 13.16 -5.30 11.40
N THR A 347 14.38 -4.78 11.43
CA THR A 347 15.52 -5.17 10.60
C THR A 347 16.74 -5.49 11.47
N ASP A 348 17.53 -6.46 11.03
CA ASP A 348 18.77 -6.82 11.74
C ASP A 348 19.78 -5.65 11.71
N TYR A 349 19.83 -4.91 10.59
CA TYR A 349 20.70 -3.75 10.43
C TYR A 349 20.43 -2.69 11.49
N SER A 350 19.18 -2.22 11.61
CA SER A 350 18.86 -1.13 12.56
C SER A 350 18.92 -1.56 14.01
N MET A 351 18.64 -2.83 14.31
CA MET A 351 18.85 -3.37 15.66
C MET A 351 20.34 -3.35 16.07
N GLN A 352 21.25 -3.68 15.15
CA GLN A 352 22.70 -3.68 15.39
C GLN A 352 23.27 -2.26 15.50
N HIS A 353 22.69 -1.29 14.78
CA HIS A 353 23.13 0.10 14.73
C HIS A 353 22.25 1.06 15.54
N SER A 354 21.42 0.52 16.43
CA SER A 354 20.46 1.31 17.20
C SER A 354 21.16 2.36 18.06
N SER A 355 20.64 3.59 18.04
CA SER A 355 21.07 4.67 18.93
C SER A 355 20.33 4.64 20.27
N GLU A 356 19.34 3.75 20.43
CA GLU A 356 18.48 3.65 21.59
C GLU A 356 18.51 2.23 22.18
N LYS A 357 17.96 2.05 23.38
CA LYS A 357 17.80 0.70 23.97
C LYS A 357 16.54 0.02 23.43
N GLY A 358 16.55 -0.26 22.12
CA GLY A 358 15.46 -0.92 21.39
C GLY A 358 15.39 -2.43 21.58
N LYS A 359 14.30 -3.02 21.06
CA LYS A 359 14.13 -4.46 20.90
C LYS A 359 13.77 -4.77 19.47
N MET A 360 14.15 -5.96 19.01
CA MET A 360 13.68 -6.53 17.75
C MET A 360 12.23 -6.99 17.90
N ALA A 361 11.40 -6.73 16.90
CA ALA A 361 10.04 -7.25 16.79
C ALA A 361 10.06 -8.77 16.56
N ASP A 362 8.97 -9.44 16.92
CA ASP A 362 8.86 -10.88 16.69
C ASP A 362 8.85 -11.16 15.17
N LYS A 363 9.68 -12.11 14.71
CA LYS A 363 9.80 -12.45 13.29
C LYS A 363 8.48 -12.92 12.69
N HIS A 364 7.64 -13.59 13.48
CA HIS A 364 6.30 -13.99 13.05
C HIS A 364 5.40 -12.77 12.83
N VAL A 365 5.46 -11.75 13.69
CA VAL A 365 4.68 -10.50 13.51
C VAL A 365 5.13 -9.74 12.26
N ILE A 366 6.44 -9.71 11.97
CA ILE A 366 6.97 -9.15 10.71
C ILE A 366 6.41 -9.95 9.52
N GLN A 367 6.45 -11.28 9.58
CA GLN A 367 5.90 -12.15 8.54
C GLN A 367 4.40 -11.90 8.29
N LEU A 368 3.60 -11.74 9.34
CA LEU A 368 2.16 -11.44 9.27
C LEU A 368 1.86 -10.11 8.59
N MET A 369 2.81 -9.19 8.49
CA MET A 369 2.60 -7.86 7.90
C MET A 369 3.17 -7.71 6.49
N ASN A 370 3.79 -8.75 5.92
CA ASN A 370 4.39 -8.70 4.59
C ASN A 370 3.65 -9.60 3.60
N ALA A 371 3.03 -8.99 2.59
CA ALA A 371 2.28 -9.69 1.54
C ALA A 371 3.14 -10.70 0.77
N MET A 372 4.45 -10.43 0.64
CA MET A 372 5.40 -11.28 -0.10
C MET A 372 5.44 -12.72 0.43
N ASN A 373 5.17 -12.93 1.72
CA ASN A 373 5.17 -14.27 2.34
C ASN A 373 3.99 -15.15 1.92
N TYR A 374 2.95 -14.57 1.32
CA TYR A 374 1.70 -15.28 1.02
C TYR A 374 1.37 -15.34 -0.47
N VAL A 375 2.07 -14.58 -1.32
CA VAL A 375 1.77 -14.45 -2.76
C VAL A 375 1.63 -15.81 -3.47
N ASP A 376 2.51 -16.76 -3.17
CA ASP A 376 2.56 -18.06 -3.84
C ASP A 376 1.33 -18.95 -3.52
N HIS A 377 0.64 -18.68 -2.41
CA HIS A 377 -0.49 -19.48 -1.93
C HIS A 377 -1.81 -18.71 -1.86
N GLY A 378 -1.77 -17.38 -2.04
CA GLY A 378 -2.95 -16.53 -2.03
C GLY A 378 -3.96 -16.93 -3.10
N LYS A 379 -5.26 -16.86 -2.77
CA LYS A 379 -6.34 -17.31 -3.67
C LYS A 379 -6.83 -16.20 -4.61
N THR A 380 -6.56 -14.93 -4.31
CA THR A 380 -7.00 -13.79 -5.12
C THR A 380 -6.33 -13.77 -6.50
N ALA A 381 -7.15 -13.68 -7.56
CA ALA A 381 -6.68 -13.86 -8.93
C ALA A 381 -6.26 -12.56 -9.62
N TYR A 382 -6.96 -11.45 -9.36
CA TYR A 382 -6.84 -10.20 -10.11
C TYR A 382 -6.22 -9.09 -9.27
N TRP A 383 -5.21 -8.42 -9.83
CA TRP A 383 -4.41 -7.43 -9.14
C TRP A 383 -4.19 -6.22 -10.03
N ARG A 384 -4.52 -5.04 -9.51
CA ARG A 384 -4.21 -3.75 -10.11
C ARG A 384 -3.31 -2.97 -9.17
N ILE A 385 -2.10 -2.67 -9.61
CA ILE A 385 -1.07 -2.00 -8.81
C ILE A 385 -0.65 -0.72 -9.54
N ARG A 386 -0.62 0.39 -8.81
CA ARG A 386 -0.12 1.68 -9.29
C ARG A 386 0.89 2.27 -8.31
N ALA A 387 2.01 2.81 -8.79
CA ALA A 387 2.95 3.59 -7.99
C ALA A 387 3.46 4.76 -8.83
N GLY A 388 3.09 5.99 -8.47
CA GLY A 388 3.36 7.14 -9.33
C GLY A 388 4.86 7.40 -9.51
N THR A 389 5.31 7.85 -10.69
CA THR A 389 6.75 8.09 -10.95
C THR A 389 7.32 9.29 -10.18
N SER A 390 6.48 10.01 -9.46
CA SER A 390 6.87 11.08 -8.55
C SER A 390 6.51 10.69 -7.12
N ASP A 391 6.30 9.42 -6.81
CA ASP A 391 6.20 8.94 -5.44
C ASP A 391 7.60 8.61 -4.91
N ARG A 392 7.94 9.16 -3.74
CA ARG A 392 9.24 8.98 -3.07
C ARG A 392 9.08 8.52 -1.63
N ASP A 393 7.88 8.06 -1.24
CA ASP A 393 7.61 7.50 0.08
C ASP A 393 8.23 6.11 0.27
N THR A 394 8.43 5.37 -0.84
CA THR A 394 9.20 4.12 -0.91
C THR A 394 9.89 3.99 -2.26
N SER A 395 10.76 2.99 -2.41
CA SER A 395 11.36 2.67 -3.71
C SER A 395 10.34 2.06 -4.68
N HIS A 396 10.41 2.42 -5.96
CA HIS A 396 9.65 1.78 -7.05
C HIS A 396 9.95 0.28 -7.16
N ALA A 397 11.07 -0.19 -6.62
CA ALA A 397 11.37 -1.60 -6.51
C ALA A 397 10.32 -2.36 -5.69
N ILE A 398 9.73 -1.75 -4.66
CA ILE A 398 8.78 -2.43 -3.76
C ILE A 398 7.52 -2.86 -4.52
N SER A 399 6.89 -1.95 -5.27
CA SER A 399 5.73 -2.29 -6.09
C SER A 399 6.07 -3.20 -7.26
N ALA A 400 7.26 -3.03 -7.87
CA ALA A 400 7.74 -3.89 -8.94
C ALA A 400 7.95 -5.35 -8.47
N ILE A 401 8.61 -5.54 -7.33
CA ILE A 401 8.85 -6.86 -6.72
C ILE A 401 7.51 -7.56 -6.44
N LEU A 402 6.55 -6.86 -5.84
CA LEU A 402 5.21 -7.42 -5.59
C LEU A 402 4.53 -7.83 -6.89
N ALA A 403 4.53 -6.95 -7.91
CA ALA A 403 3.90 -7.23 -9.19
C ALA A 403 4.54 -8.43 -9.92
N ILE A 404 5.88 -8.53 -9.91
CA ILE A 404 6.60 -9.65 -10.52
C ILE A 404 6.29 -10.96 -9.78
N LYS A 405 6.37 -10.99 -8.45
CA LYS A 405 6.06 -12.20 -7.68
C LYS A 405 4.63 -12.68 -7.90
N LEU A 406 3.66 -11.76 -7.95
CA LEU A 406 2.27 -12.10 -8.25
C LEU A 406 2.15 -12.75 -9.64
N ARG A 407 2.83 -12.24 -10.66
CA ARG A 407 2.86 -12.86 -12.00
C ARG A 407 3.51 -14.24 -11.99
N MET A 408 4.62 -14.39 -11.28
CA MET A 408 5.28 -15.69 -11.10
C MET A 408 4.35 -16.71 -10.40
N ALA A 409 3.50 -16.25 -9.48
CA ALA A 409 2.46 -17.05 -8.83
C ALA A 409 1.19 -17.27 -9.71
N GLY A 410 1.26 -16.93 -11.00
CA GLY A 410 0.18 -17.14 -11.96
C GLY A 410 -1.00 -16.18 -11.82
N LYS A 411 -0.84 -15.05 -11.11
CA LYS A 411 -1.90 -14.05 -10.94
C LYS A 411 -1.99 -13.12 -12.15
N GLN A 412 -3.18 -12.56 -12.38
CA GLN A 412 -3.39 -11.54 -13.39
C GLN A 412 -3.06 -10.17 -12.80
N VAL A 413 -1.97 -9.55 -13.28
CA VAL A 413 -1.42 -8.32 -12.70
C VAL A 413 -1.35 -7.19 -13.75
N ASP A 414 -2.22 -6.20 -13.57
CA ASP A 414 -2.13 -4.89 -14.20
C ASP A 414 -1.25 -3.97 -13.34
N TYR A 415 -0.01 -3.74 -13.77
CA TYR A 415 0.96 -2.90 -13.07
C TYR A 415 1.42 -1.74 -13.95
N GLU A 416 1.25 -0.52 -13.45
CA GLU A 416 1.75 0.70 -14.08
C GLU A 416 2.37 1.63 -13.04
N THR A 417 3.24 2.53 -13.49
CA THR A 417 3.76 3.64 -12.68
C THR A 417 3.28 4.98 -13.24
N PRO A 418 2.11 5.53 -12.89
CA PRO A 418 1.57 6.71 -13.56
C PRO A 418 2.50 7.93 -13.51
N TRP A 419 2.69 8.57 -14.66
CA TRP A 419 3.69 9.64 -14.83
C TRP A 419 3.35 10.90 -14.03
N GLY A 420 4.34 11.43 -13.31
CA GLY A 420 4.23 12.68 -12.56
C GLY A 420 3.27 12.63 -11.37
N VAL A 421 2.76 11.45 -11.03
CA VAL A 421 1.85 11.26 -9.91
C VAL A 421 2.65 11.13 -8.61
N PRO A 422 2.37 11.96 -7.58
CA PRO A 422 3.02 11.85 -6.28
C PRO A 422 2.38 10.76 -5.41
N HIS A 423 2.82 10.65 -4.15
CA HIS A 423 2.22 9.74 -3.18
C HIS A 423 0.72 10.01 -2.97
N SER A 424 -0.11 9.22 -3.65
CA SER A 424 -1.55 9.41 -3.71
C SER A 424 -2.22 8.16 -4.29
N GLY A 425 -3.55 8.12 -4.24
CA GLY A 425 -4.36 7.08 -4.88
C GLY A 425 -5.70 7.63 -5.32
N ASP A 426 -6.53 6.77 -5.89
CA ASP A 426 -7.88 7.11 -6.39
C ASP A 426 -7.88 8.27 -7.41
N TYR A 427 -6.74 8.53 -8.07
CA TYR A 427 -6.59 9.61 -9.06
C TYR A 427 -7.09 9.24 -10.46
N ASP A 428 -7.30 7.94 -10.72
CA ASP A 428 -7.67 7.34 -12.01
C ASP A 428 -8.93 6.48 -11.92
N LEU A 429 -9.94 6.92 -11.15
CA LEU A 429 -11.17 6.17 -10.89
C LEU A 429 -11.86 5.63 -12.16
N ASP A 430 -11.83 6.37 -13.27
CA ASP A 430 -12.41 5.90 -14.53
C ASP A 430 -11.68 4.64 -15.04
N GLU A 431 -10.34 4.62 -15.03
CA GLU A 431 -9.55 3.44 -15.41
C GLU A 431 -9.75 2.30 -14.39
N LEU A 432 -9.82 2.62 -13.10
CA LEU A 432 -10.07 1.66 -12.03
C LEU A 432 -11.40 0.91 -12.24
N PHE A 433 -12.51 1.64 -12.39
CA PHE A 433 -13.82 1.01 -12.54
C PHE A 433 -14.03 0.35 -13.91
N GLN A 434 -13.32 0.80 -14.96
CA GLN A 434 -13.26 0.05 -16.23
C GLN A 434 -12.56 -1.30 -16.05
N TRP A 435 -11.45 -1.34 -15.33
CA TRP A 435 -10.77 -2.59 -15.00
C TRP A 435 -11.66 -3.50 -14.14
N MET A 436 -12.29 -2.97 -13.09
CA MET A 436 -13.21 -3.75 -12.23
C MET A 436 -14.40 -4.32 -13.02
N ASP A 437 -14.98 -3.53 -13.92
CA ASP A 437 -16.05 -3.99 -14.81
C ASP A 437 -15.59 -5.14 -15.71
N SER A 438 -14.36 -5.06 -16.24
CA SER A 438 -13.83 -6.06 -17.17
C SER A 438 -13.63 -7.44 -16.55
N ILE A 439 -13.41 -7.50 -15.24
CA ILE A 439 -13.19 -8.75 -14.49
C ILE A 439 -14.46 -9.24 -13.78
N SER A 440 -15.48 -8.39 -13.61
CA SER A 440 -16.64 -8.71 -12.76
C SER A 440 -17.95 -8.98 -13.52
N LYS A 441 -18.01 -8.61 -14.80
CA LYS A 441 -19.22 -8.70 -15.65
C LYS A 441 -19.43 -10.07 -16.27
#